data_AF-A0A7C7JPG4-F1
#
_entry.id   AF-A0A7C7JPG4-F1
#
_cell.length_a   1.000
_cell.length_b   1.000
_cell.length_c   1.000
_cell.angle_alpha   90.00
_cell.angle_beta   90.00
_cell.angle_gamma   90.00
#
_symmetry.space_group_name_H-M   'P 1'
#
loop_
_entity.id
_entity.type
_entity.pdbx_description
1 polymer ?
#
loop_
_entity_poly.entity_id
_entity_poly.type
_entity_poly.pdbx_seq_one_letter_code
_entity_poly.pdbx_strand_id
1 'polypeptide(L)'
;MDKTNIDDVYLEMISKEAEKIATKFAEQKQLTDSEIHTLVLKTQYNHINHLDKKLDEVTQSVKNLEHKFEKLEEKTDRRLTELEKNTDRRLSELEEKTDRRISELEEKTDRRISELEEKTDRRISELEAKMEKEVALLRENIKTEIHKAISTQTKWFVGGAGVLVVLLKLLDKLF
;
A
#
# COMPACT_ATOMS: atom_id res chain seq x y z
N MET A 1 53.61 18.14 17.37
CA MET A 1 55.09 18.10 17.28
C MET A 1 55.60 19.26 18.09
N ASP A 2 56.33 18.97 19.15
CA ASP A 2 56.90 19.94 20.09
C ASP A 2 58.14 20.58 19.42
N LYS A 3 58.00 21.79 18.87
CA LYS A 3 59.07 22.54 18.18
C LYS A 3 59.25 23.89 18.88
N THR A 4 59.72 23.92 20.13
CA THR A 4 59.60 25.16 20.91
C THR A 4 60.71 25.31 21.95
N ASN A 5 61.97 25.15 21.56
CA ASN A 5 63.02 25.72 22.41
C ASN A 5 64.24 26.17 21.63
N ILE A 6 64.68 25.40 20.64
CA ILE A 6 65.90 25.73 19.89
C ILE A 6 65.58 26.74 18.76
N ASP A 7 64.50 26.50 18.00
CA ASP A 7 64.10 27.38 16.88
C ASP A 7 63.71 28.78 17.37
N ASP A 8 63.02 28.88 18.51
CA ASP A 8 62.64 30.16 19.14
C ASP A 8 63.86 30.97 19.61
N VAL A 9 64.88 30.30 20.16
CA VAL A 9 66.12 30.93 20.60
C VAL A 9 66.92 31.47 19.41
N TYR A 10 67.05 30.70 18.32
CA TYR A 10 67.68 31.19 17.09
C TYR A 10 66.90 32.35 16.47
N LEU A 11 65.57 32.30 16.52
CA LEU A 11 64.74 33.37 16.01
C LEU A 11 64.89 34.66 16.83
N GLU A 12 64.98 34.56 18.15
CA GLU A 12 65.20 35.68 19.04
C GLU A 12 66.55 36.35 18.76
N MET A 13 67.60 35.54 18.53
CA MET A 13 68.92 36.04 18.15
C MET A 13 68.90 36.76 16.80
N ILE A 14 68.26 36.18 15.77
CA ILE A 14 68.11 36.81 14.45
C ILE A 14 67.26 38.09 14.54
N SER A 15 66.22 38.11 15.38
CA SER A 15 65.42 39.31 15.67
C SER A 15 66.28 40.44 16.24
N LYS A 16 67.07 40.16 17.28
CA LYS A 16 67.96 41.15 17.91
C LYS A 16 68.99 41.69 16.92
N GLU A 17 69.52 40.84 16.05
CA GLU A 17 70.47 41.27 15.03
C GLU A 17 69.79 42.11 13.93
N ALA A 18 68.59 41.74 13.51
CA ALA A 18 67.78 42.53 12.57
C ALA A 18 67.45 43.94 13.10
N GLU A 19 67.21 44.10 14.41
CA GLU A 19 67.00 45.41 15.04
C GLU A 19 68.25 46.29 15.04
N LYS A 20 69.42 45.71 15.32
CA LYS A 20 70.70 46.44 15.19
C LYS A 20 70.95 46.89 13.76
N ILE A 21 70.67 46.02 12.78
CA ILE A 21 70.78 46.32 11.36
C ILE A 21 69.80 47.44 10.96
N ALA A 22 68.56 47.40 11.46
CA ALA A 22 67.57 48.45 11.20
C ALA A 22 68.02 49.81 11.76
N THR A 23 68.64 49.83 12.93
CA THR A 23 69.18 51.05 13.56
C THR A 23 70.34 51.61 12.74
N LYS A 24 71.26 50.75 12.31
CA LYS A 24 72.39 51.11 11.42
C LYS A 24 71.91 51.64 10.06
N PHE A 25 70.85 51.07 9.52
CA PHE A 25 70.21 51.54 8.28
C PHE A 25 69.55 52.92 8.47
N ALA A 26 68.89 53.16 9.61
CA ALA A 26 68.30 54.47 9.94
C ALA A 26 69.35 55.59 10.05
N GLU A 27 70.58 55.25 10.46
CA GLU A 27 71.74 56.14 10.46
C GLU A 27 72.37 56.35 9.07
N GLN A 28 71.74 55.89 7.99
CA GLN A 28 72.22 55.95 6.60
C GLN A 28 73.56 55.26 6.33
N LYS A 29 73.96 54.31 7.17
CA LYS A 29 75.19 53.51 6.96
C LYS A 29 74.92 52.39 5.95
N GLN A 30 75.90 52.08 5.11
CA GLN A 30 75.84 50.93 4.20
C GLN A 30 75.72 49.63 4.99
N LEU A 31 74.83 48.76 4.52
CA LEU A 31 74.69 47.39 5.01
C LEU A 31 75.65 46.48 4.27
N THR A 32 76.19 45.50 4.98
CA THR A 32 76.98 44.41 4.41
C THR A 32 76.06 43.31 3.85
N ASP A 33 76.59 42.49 2.95
CA ASP A 33 75.83 41.35 2.38
C ASP A 33 75.32 40.39 3.45
N SER A 34 76.08 40.18 4.52
CA SER A 34 75.66 39.35 5.67
C SER A 34 74.48 39.97 6.41
N GLU A 35 74.43 41.29 6.58
CA GLU A 35 73.32 41.98 7.23
C GLU A 35 72.05 41.90 6.36
N ILE A 36 72.20 42.05 5.04
CA ILE A 36 71.11 41.85 4.08
C ILE A 36 70.59 40.40 4.15
N HIS A 37 71.49 39.41 4.20
CA HIS A 37 71.12 38.01 4.31
C HIS A 37 70.35 37.71 5.61
N THR A 38 70.78 38.29 6.74
CA THR A 38 70.05 38.19 8.02
C THR A 38 68.62 38.75 7.92
N LEU A 39 68.42 39.88 7.24
CA LEU A 39 67.08 40.45 7.02
C LEU A 39 66.21 39.56 6.11
N VAL A 40 66.79 38.96 5.07
CA VAL A 40 66.10 38.01 4.19
C VAL A 40 65.68 36.78 4.98
N LEU A 41 66.58 36.20 5.78
CA LEU A 41 66.28 35.04 6.65
C LEU A 41 65.15 35.36 7.63
N LYS A 42 65.18 36.53 8.28
CA LYS A 42 64.10 36.95 9.19
C LYS A 42 62.76 37.07 8.48
N THR A 43 62.75 37.67 7.28
CA THR A 43 61.54 37.86 6.48
C THR A 43 60.97 36.52 6.03
N GLN A 44 61.81 35.61 5.54
CA GLN A 44 61.42 34.26 5.14
C GLN A 44 60.86 33.46 6.31
N TYR A 45 61.52 33.50 7.47
CA TYR A 45 61.01 32.85 8.67
C TYR A 45 59.63 33.37 9.06
N ASN A 46 59.44 34.69 9.08
CA ASN A 46 58.14 35.28 9.41
C ASN A 46 57.04 34.81 8.44
N HIS A 47 57.35 34.72 7.14
CA HIS A 47 56.42 34.21 6.14
C HIS A 47 56.09 32.72 6.36
N ILE A 48 57.09 31.88 6.63
CA ILE A 48 56.90 30.45 6.94
C ILE A 48 56.03 30.27 8.18
N ASN A 49 56.32 31.01 9.26
CA ASN A 49 55.53 30.95 10.49
C ASN A 49 54.06 31.37 10.27
N HIS A 50 53.81 32.36 9.41
CA HIS A 50 52.45 32.73 9.03
C HIS A 50 51.77 31.64 8.19
N LEU A 51 52.49 30.97 7.28
CA LEU A 51 51.97 29.84 6.53
C LEU A 51 51.62 28.64 7.43
N ASP A 52 52.46 28.34 8.43
CA ASP A 52 52.21 27.27 9.40
C ASP A 52 50.91 27.54 10.18
N LYS A 53 50.70 28.78 10.64
CA LYS A 53 49.43 29.17 11.29
C LYS A 53 48.22 28.98 10.37
N LYS A 54 48.33 29.36 9.09
CA LYS A 54 47.26 29.12 8.11
C LYS A 54 47.03 27.63 7.86
N LEU A 55 48.08 26.81 7.90
CA LEU A 55 47.96 25.37 7.77
C LEU A 55 47.23 24.76 8.98
N ASP A 56 47.47 25.25 10.18
CA ASP A 56 46.74 24.85 11.38
C ASP A 56 45.25 25.24 11.28
N GLU A 57 44.94 26.45 10.81
CA GLU A 57 43.56 26.90 10.56
C GLU A 57 42.83 26.05 9.52
N VAL A 58 43.51 25.68 8.42
CA VAL A 58 42.97 24.77 7.39
C VAL A 58 42.74 23.39 7.98
N THR A 59 43.70 22.86 8.73
CA THR A 59 43.59 21.55 9.39
C THR A 59 42.38 21.52 10.35
N GLN A 60 42.19 22.58 11.13
CA GLN A 60 41.03 22.70 12.01
C GLN A 60 39.72 22.82 11.22
N SER A 61 39.72 23.54 10.10
CA SER A 61 38.56 23.67 9.21
C SER A 61 38.16 22.32 8.59
N VAL A 62 39.14 21.51 8.19
CA VAL A 62 38.91 20.14 7.67
C VAL A 62 38.29 19.25 8.74
N LYS A 63 38.84 19.24 9.97
CA LYS A 63 38.22 18.50 11.09
C LYS A 63 36.78 18.93 11.38
N ASN A 64 36.52 20.23 11.32
CA ASN A 64 35.16 20.75 11.49
C ASN A 64 34.22 20.32 10.35
N LEU A 65 34.73 20.18 9.13
CA LEU A 65 33.99 19.65 7.98
C LEU A 65 33.68 18.16 8.16
N GLU A 66 34.65 17.36 8.58
CA GLU A 66 34.47 15.93 8.89
C GLU A 66 33.33 15.74 9.91
N HIS A 67 33.34 16.49 11.02
CA HIS A 67 32.25 16.44 12.00
C HIS A 67 30.89 16.90 11.46
N LYS A 68 30.86 17.81 10.49
CA LYS A 68 29.59 18.20 9.83
C LYS A 68 29.08 17.08 8.92
N PHE A 69 29.98 16.37 8.25
CA PHE A 69 29.63 15.21 7.43
C PHE A 69 29.09 14.07 8.29
N GLU A 70 29.75 13.72 9.40
CA GLU A 70 29.27 12.70 10.35
C GLU A 70 27.85 13.01 10.85
N LYS A 71 27.58 14.28 11.22
CA LYS A 71 26.23 14.71 11.63
C LYS A 71 25.21 14.63 10.50
N LEU A 72 25.63 14.88 9.26
CA LEU A 72 24.75 14.81 8.10
C LEU A 72 24.39 13.35 7.78
N GLU A 73 25.36 12.45 7.88
CA GLU A 73 25.19 11.01 7.73
C GLU A 73 24.22 10.47 8.79
N GLU A 74 24.46 10.77 10.08
CA GLU A 74 23.57 10.38 11.17
C GLU A 74 22.13 10.90 10.98
N LYS A 75 21.99 12.16 10.52
CA LYS A 75 20.67 12.73 10.23
C LYS A 75 19.99 12.03 9.05
N THR A 76 20.76 11.62 8.05
CA THR A 76 20.24 10.92 6.87
C THR A 76 19.78 9.51 7.25
N ASP A 77 20.57 8.78 8.02
CA ASP A 77 20.24 7.44 8.52
C ASP A 77 18.97 7.46 9.38
N ARG A 78 18.84 8.45 10.27
CA ARG A 78 17.62 8.64 11.07
C ARG A 78 16.40 8.86 10.19
N ARG A 79 16.51 9.70 9.16
CA ARG A 79 15.40 9.97 8.23
C ARG A 79 15.04 8.75 7.38
N LEU A 80 16.04 7.96 6.97
CA LEU A 80 15.81 6.70 6.26
C LEU A 80 15.06 5.70 7.15
N THR A 81 15.53 5.51 8.39
CA THR A 81 14.87 4.62 9.36
C THR A 81 13.42 5.06 9.65
N GLU A 82 13.17 6.36 9.76
CA GLU A 82 11.82 6.90 9.96
C GLU A 82 10.93 6.68 8.72
N LEU A 83 11.49 6.84 7.52
CA LEU A 83 10.79 6.59 6.27
C LEU A 83 10.42 5.11 6.11
N GLU A 84 11.33 4.19 6.44
CA GLU A 84 11.08 2.75 6.46
C GLU A 84 9.92 2.42 7.40
N LYS A 85 9.98 2.88 8.66
CA LYS A 85 8.90 2.67 9.64
C LYS A 85 7.55 3.23 9.18
N ASN A 86 7.55 4.40 8.54
CA ASN A 86 6.32 4.99 8.01
C ASN A 86 5.75 4.14 6.87
N THR A 87 6.62 3.66 5.98
CA THR A 87 6.24 2.81 4.85
C THR A 87 5.65 1.50 5.34
N ASP A 88 6.31 0.82 6.28
CA ASP A 88 5.81 -0.42 6.89
C ASP A 88 4.44 -0.22 7.52
N ARG A 89 4.27 0.86 8.30
CA ARG A 89 2.99 1.19 8.92
C ARG A 89 1.89 1.39 7.88
N ARG A 90 2.16 2.14 6.81
CA ARG A 90 1.19 2.39 5.74
C ARG A 90 0.85 1.11 4.98
N LEU A 91 1.80 0.19 4.85
CA LEU A 91 1.59 -1.10 4.21
C LEU A 91 0.67 -1.97 5.07
N SER A 92 0.92 -2.07 6.38
CA SER A 92 0.02 -2.79 7.30
C SER A 92 -1.39 -2.19 7.35
N GLU A 93 -1.52 -0.86 7.36
CA GLU A 93 -2.83 -0.19 7.30
C GLU A 93 -3.58 -0.49 5.98
N LEU A 94 -2.85 -0.64 4.86
CA LEU A 94 -3.43 -1.03 3.58
C LEU A 94 -3.86 -2.50 3.55
N GLU A 95 -3.06 -3.40 4.13
CA GLU A 95 -3.39 -4.81 4.29
C GLU A 95 -4.68 -4.97 5.09
N GLU A 96 -4.76 -4.36 6.27
CA GLU A 96 -5.95 -4.43 7.13
C GLU A 96 -7.20 -3.87 6.42
N LYS A 97 -7.06 -2.76 5.70
CA LYS A 97 -8.17 -2.18 4.92
C LYS A 97 -8.61 -3.10 3.79
N THR A 98 -7.68 -3.82 3.17
CA THR A 98 -7.98 -4.76 2.09
C THR A 98 -8.72 -5.97 2.64
N ASP A 99 -8.25 -6.53 3.75
CA ASP A 99 -8.91 -7.66 4.42
C ASP A 99 -10.35 -7.32 4.82
N ARG A 100 -10.56 -6.15 5.44
CA ARG A 100 -11.92 -5.68 5.78
C ARG A 100 -12.82 -5.59 4.55
N ARG A 101 -12.33 -5.04 3.44
CA ARG A 101 -13.10 -4.93 2.19
C ARG A 101 -13.42 -6.31 1.59
N ILE A 102 -12.53 -7.27 1.72
CA ILE A 102 -12.77 -8.65 1.28
C ILE A 102 -13.89 -9.26 2.13
N SER A 103 -13.81 -9.17 3.46
CA SER A 103 -14.85 -9.70 4.34
C SER A 103 -16.22 -9.04 4.12
N GLU A 104 -16.27 -7.73 3.89
CA GLU A 104 -17.51 -7.02 3.55
C GLU A 104 -18.10 -7.50 2.21
N LEU A 105 -17.25 -7.81 1.23
CA LEU A 105 -17.69 -8.34 -0.07
C LEU A 105 -18.18 -9.78 0.05
N GLU A 106 -17.53 -10.62 0.85
CA GLU A 106 -17.96 -11.98 1.16
C GLU A 106 -19.35 -11.96 1.80
N GLU A 107 -19.53 -11.17 2.87
CA GLU A 107 -20.82 -11.07 3.57
C GLU A 107 -21.94 -10.57 2.63
N LYS A 108 -21.65 -9.57 1.80
CA LYS A 108 -22.62 -9.07 0.82
C LYS A 108 -22.97 -10.12 -0.23
N THR A 109 -22.02 -10.97 -0.61
CA THR A 109 -22.23 -12.03 -1.58
C THR A 109 -23.10 -13.13 -0.99
N ASP A 110 -22.81 -13.56 0.25
CA ASP A 110 -23.60 -14.54 0.98
C ASP A 110 -25.06 -14.08 1.14
N ARG A 111 -25.28 -12.84 1.56
CA ARG A 111 -26.64 -12.27 1.66
C ARG A 111 -27.40 -12.34 0.32
N ARG A 112 -26.74 -11.99 -0.78
CA ARG A 112 -27.36 -12.04 -2.12
C ARG A 112 -27.66 -13.46 -2.56
N ILE A 113 -26.82 -14.44 -2.19
CA ILE A 113 -27.08 -15.84 -2.47
C ILE A 113 -28.32 -16.30 -1.69
N SER A 114 -28.40 -16.02 -0.38
CA SER A 114 -29.57 -16.38 0.42
C SER A 114 -30.87 -15.73 -0.07
N GLU A 115 -30.82 -14.46 -0.48
CA GLU A 115 -31.98 -13.78 -1.08
C GLU A 115 -32.43 -14.44 -2.41
N LEU A 116 -31.49 -14.93 -3.21
CA LEU A 116 -31.79 -15.64 -4.46
C LEU A 116 -32.35 -17.03 -4.21
N GLU A 117 -31.84 -17.75 -3.21
CA GLU A 117 -32.36 -19.05 -2.76
C GLU A 117 -33.82 -18.90 -2.31
N GLU A 118 -34.10 -17.95 -1.41
CA GLU A 118 -35.47 -17.71 -0.92
C GLU A 118 -36.43 -17.36 -2.05
N LYS A 119 -35.99 -16.51 -2.99
CA LYS A 119 -36.82 -16.14 -4.15
C LYS A 119 -37.08 -17.33 -5.07
N THR A 120 -36.13 -18.24 -5.19
CA THR A 120 -36.25 -19.46 -5.99
C THR A 120 -37.23 -20.43 -5.33
N ASP A 121 -37.12 -20.64 -4.01
CA ASP A 121 -38.04 -21.49 -3.25
C ASP A 121 -39.48 -21.00 -3.31
N ARG A 122 -39.69 -19.68 -3.20
CA ARG A 122 -41.02 -19.06 -3.36
C ARG A 122 -41.59 -19.33 -4.76
N ARG A 123 -40.77 -19.18 -5.81
CA ARG A 123 -41.20 -19.45 -7.20
C ARG A 123 -41.53 -20.93 -7.42
N ILE A 124 -40.76 -21.85 -6.85
CA ILE A 124 -41.04 -23.28 -6.91
C ILE A 124 -42.37 -23.58 -6.23
N SER A 125 -42.59 -23.06 -5.01
CA SER A 125 -43.84 -23.23 -4.26
C SER A 125 -45.05 -22.68 -5.02
N GLU A 126 -44.91 -21.52 -5.67
CA GLU A 126 -45.97 -20.94 -6.51
C GLU A 126 -46.28 -21.81 -7.75
N LEU A 127 -45.25 -22.39 -8.37
CA LEU A 127 -45.42 -23.30 -9.51
C LEU A 127 -46.09 -24.60 -9.09
N GLU A 128 -45.69 -25.18 -7.97
CA GLU A 128 -46.31 -26.38 -7.39
C GLU A 128 -47.80 -26.15 -7.10
N ALA A 129 -48.14 -25.04 -6.45
CA ALA A 129 -49.54 -24.69 -6.16
C ALA A 129 -50.38 -24.47 -7.43
N LYS A 130 -49.80 -23.88 -8.49
CA LYS A 130 -50.48 -23.75 -9.79
C LYS A 130 -50.70 -25.12 -10.45
N MET A 131 -49.68 -25.97 -10.43
CA MET A 131 -49.77 -27.32 -10.99
C MET A 131 -50.80 -28.17 -10.26
N GLU A 132 -50.87 -28.08 -8.93
CA GLU A 132 -51.88 -28.79 -8.14
C GLU A 132 -53.30 -28.35 -8.51
N LYS A 133 -53.53 -27.04 -8.69
CA LYS A 133 -54.82 -26.51 -9.16
C LYS A 133 -55.19 -27.00 -10.55
N GLU A 134 -54.26 -26.95 -11.50
CA GLU A 134 -54.48 -27.45 -12.87
C GLU A 134 -54.79 -28.95 -12.88
N VAL A 135 -54.06 -29.75 -12.10
CA VAL A 135 -54.32 -31.19 -11.97
C VAL A 135 -55.68 -31.46 -11.33
N ALA A 136 -56.08 -30.69 -10.31
CA ALA A 136 -57.39 -30.83 -9.69
C ALA A 136 -58.52 -30.50 -10.68
N LEU A 137 -58.38 -29.42 -11.45
CA LEU A 137 -59.34 -29.02 -12.48
C LEU A 137 -59.44 -30.04 -13.62
N LEU A 138 -58.31 -30.60 -14.07
CA LEU A 138 -58.29 -31.71 -15.02
C LEU A 138 -59.01 -32.95 -14.49
N ARG A 139 -58.80 -33.32 -13.23
CA ARG A 139 -59.50 -34.45 -12.59
C ARG A 139 -61.00 -34.23 -12.52
N GLU A 140 -61.44 -33.02 -12.18
CA GLU A 140 -62.86 -32.65 -12.14
C GLU A 140 -63.50 -32.71 -13.54
N ASN A 141 -62.85 -32.12 -14.54
CA ASN A 141 -63.31 -32.15 -15.93
C ASN A 141 -63.43 -33.59 -16.45
N ILE A 142 -62.43 -34.44 -16.21
CA ILE A 142 -62.48 -35.86 -16.59
C ILE A 142 -63.66 -36.56 -15.89
N LYS A 143 -63.84 -36.33 -14.58
CA LYS A 143 -64.93 -36.95 -13.81
C LYS A 143 -66.30 -36.53 -14.36
N THR A 144 -66.49 -35.25 -14.66
CA THR A 144 -67.76 -34.72 -15.17
C THR A 144 -68.05 -35.24 -16.59
N GLU A 145 -67.05 -35.27 -17.48
CA GLU A 145 -67.20 -35.83 -18.83
C GLU A 145 -67.51 -37.34 -18.81
N ILE A 146 -66.84 -38.12 -17.96
CA ILE A 146 -67.18 -39.55 -17.77
C ILE A 146 -68.61 -39.71 -17.24
N HIS A 147 -69.03 -38.93 -16.25
CA HIS A 147 -70.39 -38.99 -15.73
C HIS A 147 -71.44 -38.64 -16.80
N LYS A 148 -71.19 -37.60 -17.61
CA LYS A 148 -72.06 -37.22 -18.73
C LYS A 148 -72.14 -38.35 -19.77
N ALA A 149 -71.02 -38.95 -20.14
CA ALA A 149 -70.95 -40.05 -21.09
C ALA A 149 -71.74 -41.29 -20.61
N ILE A 150 -71.51 -41.71 -19.35
CA ILE A 150 -72.24 -42.83 -18.74
C ILE A 150 -73.73 -42.52 -18.68
N SER A 151 -74.12 -41.34 -18.17
CA SER A 151 -75.54 -40.99 -18.04
C SER A 151 -76.28 -40.97 -19.38
N THR A 152 -75.60 -40.52 -20.45
CA THR A 152 -76.13 -40.52 -21.82
C THR A 152 -76.29 -41.94 -22.32
N GLN A 153 -75.27 -42.79 -22.18
CA GLN A 153 -75.35 -44.20 -22.56
C GLN A 153 -76.46 -44.93 -21.78
N THR A 154 -76.55 -44.76 -20.46
CA THR A 154 -77.57 -45.38 -19.62
C THR A 154 -78.99 -45.02 -20.07
N LYS A 155 -79.24 -43.75 -20.43
CA LYS A 155 -80.55 -43.33 -20.97
C LYS A 155 -80.93 -44.10 -22.24
N TRP A 156 -79.98 -44.23 -23.17
CA TRP A 156 -80.20 -44.97 -24.41
C TRP A 156 -80.35 -46.48 -24.17
N PHE A 157 -79.55 -47.08 -23.29
CA PHE A 157 -79.65 -48.50 -22.93
C PHE A 157 -80.99 -48.84 -22.26
N VAL A 158 -81.42 -48.05 -21.26
CA VAL A 158 -82.69 -48.26 -20.56
C VAL A 158 -83.88 -48.08 -21.51
N GLY A 159 -83.84 -47.06 -22.38
CA GLY A 159 -84.85 -46.86 -23.42
C GLY A 159 -84.93 -48.03 -24.39
N GLY A 160 -83.79 -48.49 -24.91
CA GLY A 160 -83.72 -49.62 -25.84
C GLY A 160 -84.20 -50.95 -25.22
N ALA A 161 -83.80 -51.23 -23.97
CA ALA A 161 -84.29 -52.40 -23.24
C ALA A 161 -85.81 -52.35 -23.03
N GLY A 162 -86.37 -51.18 -22.72
CA GLY A 162 -87.81 -50.99 -22.62
C GLY A 162 -88.56 -51.30 -23.91
N VAL A 163 -88.06 -50.82 -25.06
CA VAL A 163 -88.63 -51.11 -26.38
C VAL A 163 -88.58 -52.60 -26.69
N LEU A 164 -87.45 -53.28 -26.43
CA LEU A 164 -87.32 -54.73 -26.59
C LEU A 164 -88.34 -55.52 -25.76
N VAL A 165 -88.56 -55.13 -24.49
CA VAL A 165 -89.56 -55.77 -23.63
C VAL A 165 -90.98 -55.61 -24.18
N VAL A 166 -91.32 -54.44 -24.71
CA VAL A 166 -92.64 -54.23 -25.34
C VAL A 166 -92.78 -55.09 -26.60
N LEU A 167 -91.74 -55.18 -27.43
CA LEU A 167 -91.74 -56.02 -28.63
C LEU A 167 -91.89 -57.51 -28.29
N LEU A 168 -91.17 -58.01 -27.27
CA LEU A 168 -91.32 -59.38 -26.77
C LEU A 168 -92.76 -59.65 -26.31
N LYS A 169 -93.36 -58.74 -25.54
CA LYS A 169 -94.76 -58.87 -25.10
C LYS A 169 -95.76 -58.86 -26.26
N LEU A 170 -95.46 -58.19 -27.36
CA LEU A 170 -96.32 -58.19 -28.54
C LEU A 170 -96.18 -59.49 -29.34
N LEU A 171 -94.96 -60.03 -29.44
CA LEU A 171 -94.70 -61.34 -30.01
C LEU A 171 -95.43 -62.45 -29.25
N ASP A 172 -95.40 -62.42 -27.91
CA ASP A 172 -96.16 -63.35 -27.05
C ASP A 172 -97.68 -63.25 -27.24
N LYS A 173 -98.20 -62.15 -27.78
CA LYS A 173 -99.64 -61.99 -28.10
C LYS A 173 -100.00 -62.40 -29.52
N LEU A 174 -99.01 -62.57 -30.39
CA LEU A 174 -99.18 -62.87 -31.81
C LEU A 174 -98.99 -64.36 -32.14
N PHE A 175 -98.45 -65.15 -31.21
CA PHE A 175 -98.33 -66.62 -31.25
C PHE A 175 -99.16 -67.24 -30.13
#